data_AF-A0A437DLZ7-F1
#
_entry.id   AF-A0A437DLZ7-F1
#
_cell.length_a   1.000
_cell.length_b   1.000
_cell.length_c   1.000
_cell.angle_alpha   90.00
_cell.angle_beta   90.00
_cell.angle_gamma   90.00
#
_symmetry.space_group_name_H-M   'P 1'
#
loop_
_entity.id
_entity.type
_entity.pdbx_description
1 polymer ?
#
loop_
_entity_poly.entity_id
_entity_poly.type
_entity_poly.pdbx_seq_one_letter_code
_entity_poly.pdbx_strand_id
1 'polypeptide(L)'
;MEFSFRPSEVTDFFYAALQKIKSNHDNNKQKNQVDFLQLMIDSQKNNQNGQQDKGLSDHEILSQSMIFIFAGYETTSSSLTFLAYNLATNPEVMKKLQKEIDTTFPKNV
;
A
#
# COMPACT_ATOMS: atom_id res chain seq x y z
N MET A 1 8.13 -0.28 -31.79
CA MET A 1 8.37 1.02 -31.13
C MET A 1 8.04 0.85 -29.66
N GLU A 2 9.03 0.59 -28.81
CA GLU A 2 8.83 0.48 -27.37
C GLU A 2 9.13 1.84 -26.72
N PHE A 3 8.11 2.69 -26.65
CA PHE A 3 8.11 3.79 -25.71
C PHE A 3 7.70 3.21 -24.35
N SER A 4 8.68 2.81 -23.53
CA SER A 4 8.41 2.53 -22.13
C SER A 4 8.35 3.85 -21.36
N PHE A 5 7.17 4.21 -20.86
CA PHE A 5 6.91 5.40 -20.05
C PHE A 5 7.65 5.40 -18.70
N ARG A 6 8.27 4.27 -18.33
CA ARG A 6 9.10 4.14 -17.12
C ARG A 6 10.47 3.53 -17.50
N PRO A 7 11.59 4.11 -17.03
CA PRO A 7 12.90 3.47 -17.17
C PRO A 7 12.86 2.06 -16.57
N SER A 8 13.41 1.08 -17.27
CA SER A 8 13.42 -0.32 -16.83
C SER A 8 14.12 -0.48 -15.48
N GLU A 9 15.13 0.35 -15.21
CA GLU A 9 15.87 0.43 -13.94
C GLU A 9 14.94 0.64 -12.73
N VAL A 10 13.92 1.50 -12.89
CA VAL A 10 12.98 1.80 -11.81
C VAL A 10 12.05 0.62 -11.58
N THR A 11 11.53 0.01 -12.66
CA THR A 11 10.69 -1.19 -12.53
C THR A 11 11.48 -2.34 -11.91
N ASP A 12 12.72 -2.57 -12.32
CA ASP A 12 13.59 -3.63 -11.82
C ASP A 12 13.88 -3.45 -10.32
N PHE A 13 14.15 -2.22 -9.89
CA PHE A 13 14.30 -1.89 -8.48
C PHE A 13 13.05 -2.27 -7.67
N PHE A 14 11.86 -1.84 -8.10
CA PHE A 14 10.62 -2.13 -7.38
C PHE A 14 10.28 -3.62 -7.40
N TYR A 15 10.53 -4.31 -8.52
CA TYR A 15 10.36 -5.75 -8.61
C TYR A 15 11.27 -6.48 -7.64
N ALA A 16 12.56 -6.13 -7.58
CA ALA A 16 13.52 -6.72 -6.65
C ALA A 16 13.13 -6.46 -5.18
N ALA A 17 12.68 -5.23 -4.87
CA ALA A 17 12.22 -4.87 -3.53
C ALA A 17 10.98 -5.66 -3.11
N LEU A 18 9.96 -5.73 -3.98
CA LEU A 18 8.73 -6.47 -3.72
C LEU A 18 8.97 -7.97 -3.62
N GLN A 19 9.85 -8.53 -4.46
CA GLN A 19 10.24 -9.93 -4.40
C GLN A 19 10.94 -10.27 -3.08
N LYS A 20 11.80 -9.36 -2.59
CA LYS A 20 12.42 -9.50 -1.27
C LYS A 20 11.39 -9.45 -0.14
N ILE A 21 10.41 -8.55 -0.21
CA ILE A 21 9.33 -8.45 0.78
C ILE A 21 8.50 -9.74 0.78
N LYS A 22 8.02 -10.22 -0.38
CA LYS A 22 7.30 -11.49 -0.50
C LYS A 22 8.10 -12.67 0.08
N SER A 23 9.40 -12.76 -0.23
CA SER A 23 10.26 -13.82 0.29
C SER A 23 10.39 -13.78 1.81
N ASN A 24 10.41 -12.59 2.42
CA ASN A 24 10.41 -12.45 3.87
C ASN A 24 9.09 -12.95 4.49
N HIS A 25 7.95 -12.68 3.85
CA HIS A 25 6.65 -13.16 4.31
C HIS A 25 6.52 -14.70 4.23
N ASP A 26 7.02 -15.32 3.15
CA ASP A 26 7.00 -16.78 3.02
C ASP A 26 7.87 -17.49 4.06
N ASN A 27 8.97 -16.87 4.49
CA ASN A 27 9.86 -17.40 5.53
C ASN A 27 9.33 -17.15 6.96
N ASN A 28 8.59 -16.06 7.16
CA ASN A 28 8.15 -15.64 8.48
C ASN A 28 6.76 -16.23 8.77
N LYS A 29 6.72 -17.38 9.47
CA LYS A 29 5.48 -18.06 9.91
C LYS A 29 4.67 -17.28 10.97
N GLN A 30 4.84 -15.96 11.09
CA GLN A 30 4.01 -15.14 11.98
C GLN A 30 2.63 -14.95 11.35
N LYS A 31 1.78 -15.96 11.54
CA LYS A 31 0.41 -16.09 11.04
C LYS A 31 -0.59 -14.99 11.44
N ASN A 32 -0.19 -13.98 12.21
CA ASN A 32 -1.14 -13.08 12.86
C ASN A 32 -1.29 -11.70 12.20
N GLN A 33 -0.43 -11.34 11.23
CA GLN A 33 -0.57 -10.08 10.50
C GLN A 33 -1.17 -10.35 9.12
N VAL A 34 -2.46 -10.05 8.97
CA VAL A 34 -3.18 -10.17 7.70
C VAL A 34 -3.06 -8.82 6.98
N ASP A 35 -2.18 -8.75 6.00
CA ASP A 35 -2.07 -7.63 5.07
C ASP A 35 -2.42 -8.06 3.63
N PHE A 36 -2.49 -7.07 2.74
CA PHE A 36 -2.90 -7.29 1.35
C PHE A 36 -1.94 -8.23 0.61
N LEU A 37 -0.63 -8.18 0.91
CA LEU A 37 0.35 -9.06 0.30
C LEU A 37 0.17 -10.50 0.79
N GLN A 38 -0.08 -10.70 2.08
CA GLN A 38 -0.37 -12.01 2.65
C GLN A 38 -1.61 -12.64 2.03
N LEU A 39 -2.70 -11.87 1.85
CA LEU A 39 -3.91 -12.35 1.19
C LEU A 39 -3.65 -12.80 -0.25
N MET A 40 -2.81 -12.07 -1.00
CA MET A 40 -2.40 -12.45 -2.35
C MET A 40 -1.53 -13.72 -2.38
N ILE A 41 -0.63 -13.87 -1.41
CA ILE A 41 0.19 -15.09 -1.24
C ILE A 41 -0.67 -16.31 -0.88
N ASP A 42 -1.66 -16.13 0.00
CA ASP A 42 -2.55 -17.22 0.41
C ASP A 42 -3.45 -17.67 -0.75
N SER A 43 -3.92 -16.74 -1.60
CA SER A 43 -4.61 -17.05 -2.85
C SER A 43 -3.76 -17.93 -3.79
N GLN A 44 -2.46 -17.63 -3.92
CA GLN A 44 -1.52 -18.45 -4.70
C GLN A 44 -1.39 -19.88 -4.16
N LYS A 45 -1.36 -20.06 -2.83
CA LYS A 45 -1.18 -21.37 -2.17
C LYS A 45 -2.42 -22.27 -2.28
N ASN A 46 -3.62 -21.71 -2.22
CA ASN A 46 -4.87 -22.49 -2.32
C ASN A 46 -5.06 -23.18 -3.68
N ASN A 47 -4.34 -22.72 -4.71
CA ASN A 47 -4.32 -23.27 -6.06
C ASN A 47 -3.61 -24.64 -6.14
N GLN A 48 -2.77 -24.99 -5.16
CA GLN A 48 -2.03 -26.27 -5.14
C GLN A 48 -2.89 -27.47 -4.67
N ASN A 49 -4.08 -27.23 -4.10
CA ASN A 49 -4.95 -28.26 -3.53
C ASN A 49 -6.03 -28.78 -4.50
N GLY A 50 -5.90 -28.52 -5.81
CA GLY A 50 -6.78 -29.11 -6.84
C GLY A 50 -8.18 -28.48 -6.95
N GLN A 51 -8.42 -27.33 -6.31
CA GLN A 51 -9.62 -26.52 -6.54
C GLN A 51 -9.42 -25.57 -7.72
N GLN A 52 -10.46 -25.44 -8.56
CA GLN A 52 -10.44 -24.82 -9.90
C GLN A 52 -10.22 -23.30 -9.93
N ASP A 53 -9.94 -22.64 -8.80
CA ASP A 53 -9.63 -21.22 -8.77
C ASP A 53 -8.15 -20.99 -9.05
N LYS A 54 -7.84 -20.44 -10.23
CA LYS A 54 -6.50 -19.91 -10.55
C LYS A 54 -6.15 -18.80 -9.56
N GLY A 55 -5.52 -19.16 -8.45
CA GLY A 55 -4.76 -18.26 -7.59
C GLY A 55 -3.67 -17.49 -8.35
N LEU A 56 -3.28 -16.35 -7.78
CA LEU A 56 -2.37 -15.39 -8.42
C LEU A 56 -0.97 -15.97 -8.66
N SER A 57 -0.39 -15.66 -9.82
CA SER A 57 1.02 -15.90 -10.11
C SER A 57 1.93 -14.88 -9.42
N ASP A 58 3.22 -15.20 -9.26
CA ASP A 58 4.20 -14.26 -8.68
C ASP A 58 4.23 -12.93 -9.45
N HIS A 59 4.17 -12.98 -10.78
CA HIS A 59 4.13 -11.78 -11.60
C HIS A 59 2.88 -10.93 -11.34
N GLU A 60 1.71 -11.55 -11.18
CA GLU A 60 0.47 -10.84 -10.84
C GLU A 60 0.54 -10.23 -9.43
N ILE A 61 1.05 -10.97 -8.44
CA ILE A 61 1.22 -10.46 -7.07
C ILE A 61 2.14 -9.24 -7.05
N LEU A 62 3.30 -9.32 -7.71
CA LEU A 62 4.26 -8.21 -7.77
C LEU A 62 3.69 -7.01 -8.54
N SER A 63 3.02 -7.27 -9.67
CA SER A 63 2.36 -6.23 -10.47
C SER A 63 1.28 -5.49 -9.68
N GLN A 64 0.40 -6.22 -8.99
CA GLN A 64 -0.66 -5.60 -8.17
C GLN A 64 -0.09 -4.86 -6.98
N SER A 65 0.91 -5.43 -6.30
CA SER A 65 1.61 -4.76 -5.19
C SER A 65 2.21 -3.43 -5.63
N MET A 66 2.81 -3.37 -6.83
CA MET A 66 3.31 -2.14 -7.41
C MET A 66 2.19 -1.13 -7.63
N ILE A 67 1.07 -1.54 -8.24
CA ILE A 67 -0.09 -0.67 -8.48
C ILE A 67 -0.61 -0.08 -7.17
N PHE A 68 -0.80 -0.89 -6.13
CA PHE A 68 -1.28 -0.41 -4.83
C PHE A 68 -0.36 0.64 -4.20
N ILE A 69 0.96 0.42 -4.25
CA ILE A 69 1.93 1.37 -3.71
C ILE A 69 1.86 2.69 -4.46
N PHE A 70 1.88 2.68 -5.80
CA PHE A 70 1.85 3.92 -6.58
C PHE A 70 0.52 4.66 -6.46
N ALA A 71 -0.60 3.93 -6.54
CA ALA A 71 -1.93 4.50 -6.41
C ALA A 71 -2.13 5.13 -5.01
N GLY A 72 -1.63 4.49 -3.96
CA GLY A 72 -1.71 5.00 -2.60
C GLY A 72 -0.75 6.16 -2.33
N TYR A 73 0.47 6.10 -2.87
CA TYR A 73 1.51 7.10 -2.62
C TYR A 73 1.16 8.46 -3.25
N GLU A 74 0.94 8.51 -4.56
CA GLU A 74 0.81 9.79 -5.27
C GLU A 74 -0.47 10.53 -4.86
N THR A 75 -1.60 9.82 -4.83
CA THR A 75 -2.90 10.43 -4.53
C THR A 75 -3.00 10.91 -3.08
N THR A 76 -2.54 10.11 -2.13
CA THR A 76 -2.60 10.44 -0.69
C THR A 76 -1.60 11.54 -0.34
N SER A 77 -0.36 11.46 -0.83
CA SER A 77 0.64 12.50 -0.55
C SER A 77 0.24 13.86 -1.12
N SER A 78 -0.27 13.90 -2.36
CA SER A 78 -0.81 15.12 -2.96
C SER A 78 -2.00 15.66 -2.16
N SER A 79 -2.95 14.80 -1.80
CA SER A 79 -4.14 15.19 -1.03
C SER A 79 -3.78 15.73 0.35
N LEU A 80 -2.86 15.09 1.06
CA LEU A 80 -2.36 15.57 2.36
C LEU A 80 -1.60 16.89 2.23
N THR A 81 -0.85 17.09 1.15
CA THR A 81 -0.14 18.34 0.88
C THR A 81 -1.13 19.50 0.70
N PHE A 82 -2.17 19.30 -0.12
CA PHE A 82 -3.21 20.31 -0.30
C PHE A 82 -4.02 20.52 0.98
N LEU A 83 -4.32 19.47 1.74
CA LEU A 83 -4.98 19.59 3.03
C LEU A 83 -4.16 20.48 3.97
N ALA A 84 -2.87 20.20 4.14
CA ALA A 84 -1.98 20.97 4.99
C ALA A 84 -1.89 22.45 4.54
N TYR A 85 -1.79 22.69 3.23
CA TYR A 85 -1.80 24.04 2.67
C TYR A 85 -3.10 24.80 3.00
N ASN A 86 -4.27 24.16 2.81
CA ASN A 86 -5.56 24.77 3.11
C ASN A 86 -5.73 25.05 4.61
N LEU A 87 -5.29 24.14 5.47
CA LEU A 87 -5.34 24.35 6.92
C LEU A 87 -4.44 25.51 7.36
N ALA A 88 -3.22 25.60 6.81
CA ALA A 88 -2.27 26.67 7.13
C ALA A 88 -2.76 28.06 6.68
N THR A 89 -3.46 28.13 5.53
CA THR A 89 -3.97 29.38 4.97
C THR A 89 -5.37 29.77 5.47
N ASN A 90 -6.05 28.87 6.19
CA ASN A 90 -7.39 29.12 6.77
C ASN A 90 -7.40 28.83 8.28
N PRO A 91 -6.88 29.73 9.13
CA PRO A 91 -6.69 29.48 10.56
C PRO A 91 -7.97 29.12 11.31
N GLU A 92 -9.12 29.67 10.92
CA GLU A 92 -10.41 29.38 11.55
C GLU A 92 -10.85 27.92 11.31
N VAL A 93 -10.58 27.38 10.12
CA VAL A 93 -10.83 25.96 9.81
C VAL A 93 -9.90 25.06 10.61
N MET A 94 -8.61 25.42 10.71
CA MET A 94 -7.63 24.68 11.51
C MET A 94 -8.02 24.63 13.00
N LYS A 95 -8.42 25.76 13.59
CA LYS A 95 -8.88 25.81 14.99
C LYS A 95 -10.11 24.91 15.21
N LYS A 96 -11.05 24.92 14.27
CA LYS A 96 -12.23 24.05 14.33
C LYS A 96 -11.82 22.57 14.30
N LEU A 97 -10.95 22.17 13.36
CA LEU A 97 -10.44 20.80 13.26
C LEU A 97 -9.73 20.37 14.56
N GLN A 98 -8.84 21.21 15.10
CA GLN A 98 -8.15 20.93 16.37
C GLN A 98 -9.15 20.71 17.50
N LYS A 99 -10.16 21.59 17.64
CA LYS A 99 -11.20 21.44 18.66
C LYS A 99 -11.97 20.13 18.50
N GLU A 100 -12.31 19.73 17.29
CA GLU A 100 -13.01 18.46 17.02
C GLU A 100 -12.15 17.25 17.42
N ILE A 101 -10.86 17.26 17.11
CA ILE A 101 -9.91 16.22 17.52
C ILE A 101 -9.77 16.17 19.04
N ASP A 102 -9.54 17.32 19.69
CA ASP A 102 -9.36 17.41 21.15
C ASP A 102 -10.63 16.98 21.92
N THR A 103 -11.82 17.25 21.34
CA THR A 103 -13.10 16.83 21.93
C THR A 103 -13.32 15.32 21.75
N THR A 104 -12.92 14.75 20.62
CA THR A 104 -13.11 13.33 20.30
C THR A 104 -12.09 12.44 21.04
N PHE A 105 -10.86 12.92 21.15
CA PHE A 105 -9.75 12.25 21.81
C PHE A 105 -9.25 13.09 22.98
N PRO A 106 -10.06 13.23 24.05
CA PRO A 106 -9.64 14.00 25.21
C PRO A 106 -8.37 13.37 25.76
N LYS A 107 -7.39 14.22 26.10
CA LYS A 107 -6.21 13.75 26.83
C LYS A 107 -6.71 13.19 28.16
N ASN A 108 -6.57 11.89 28.34
CA ASN A 108 -6.72 11.27 29.66
C ASN A 108 -5.63 11.89 30.54
N VAL A 109 -6.01 12.88 31.35
CA VAL A 109 -5.19 13.39 32.46
C VAL A 109 -5.24 12.38 33.59
#